data_AF-A0A366WPY5-F1
#
_entry.id   AF-A0A366WPY5-F1
#
_cell.length_a   1.000
_cell.length_b   1.000
_cell.length_c   1.000
_cell.angle_alpha   90.00
_cell.angle_beta   90.00
_cell.angle_gamma   90.00
#
_symmetry.space_group_name_H-M   'P 1'
#
loop_
_entity.id
_entity.type
_entity.pdbx_description
1 polymer ?
#
loop_
_entity_poly.entity_id
_entity_poly.type
_entity_poly.pdbx_seq_one_letter_code
_entity_poly.pdbx_strand_id
1 'polypeptide(L)'
;MKVTSPEALSTAIKNARHQKNLSQQATAARVGVKQATVSSFENHPEKSRIETLFKLLSALDLELRVVERGAPDSANGWSEEW
;
A
#
# COMPACT_ATOMS: atom_id res chain seq x y z
N MET A 1 -9.25 -3.60 -6.56
CA MET A 1 -8.51 -2.73 -7.51
C MET A 1 -7.28 -3.47 -7.97
N LYS A 2 -7.00 -3.51 -9.28
CA LYS A 2 -5.78 -4.14 -9.81
C LYS A 2 -4.64 -3.12 -9.76
N VAL A 3 -3.52 -3.47 -9.13
CA VAL A 3 -2.32 -2.61 -9.03
C VAL A 3 -1.25 -3.16 -9.95
N THR A 4 -0.96 -2.46 -11.05
CA THR A 4 -0.01 -2.92 -12.08
C THR A 4 1.03 -1.87 -12.49
N SER A 5 1.11 -0.73 -11.77
CA SER A 5 2.14 0.30 -11.95
C SER A 5 2.55 0.90 -10.60
N PRO A 6 3.73 1.55 -10.51
CA PRO A 6 4.15 2.26 -9.31
C PRO A 6 3.15 3.33 -8.84
N GLU A 7 2.54 4.07 -9.77
CA GLU A 7 1.57 5.14 -9.48
C GLU A 7 0.26 4.58 -8.94
N ALA A 8 -0.20 3.45 -9.49
CA ALA A 8 -1.37 2.75 -8.96
C ALA A 8 -1.10 2.26 -7.54
N LEU A 9 0.11 1.73 -7.27
CA LEU A 9 0.50 1.26 -5.96
C LEU A 9 0.61 2.41 -4.95
N SER A 10 1.24 3.52 -5.33
CA SER A 10 1.37 4.69 -4.46
C SER A 10 0.03 5.32 -4.13
N THR A 11 -0.87 5.41 -5.12
CA THR A 11 -2.23 5.90 -4.94
C THR A 11 -3.02 5.01 -3.97
N ALA A 12 -2.93 3.69 -4.12
CA ALA A 12 -3.61 2.75 -3.21
C ALA A 12 -3.12 2.90 -1.76
N ILE A 13 -1.81 3.00 -1.55
CA ILE A 13 -1.20 3.17 -0.22
C ILE A 13 -1.52 4.55 0.36
N LYS A 14 -1.48 5.61 -0.45
CA LYS A 14 -1.88 6.97 -0.04
C LYS A 14 -3.34 7.01 0.40
N ASN A 15 -4.24 6.37 -0.35
CA ASN A 15 -5.65 6.28 0.00
C ASN A 15 -5.86 5.53 1.32
N ALA A 16 -5.16 4.41 1.52
CA ALA A 16 -5.20 3.68 2.80
C ALA A 16 -4.70 4.55 3.97
N ARG A 17 -3.65 5.35 3.77
CA ARG A 17 -3.18 6.33 4.78
C ARG A 17 -4.27 7.34 5.12
N HIS A 18 -4.95 7.90 4.11
CA HIS A 18 -6.04 8.84 4.32
C HIS A 18 -7.25 8.19 5.01
N GLN A 19 -7.61 6.95 4.68
CA GLN A 19 -8.67 6.20 5.36
C GLN A 19 -8.37 5.97 6.85
N LYS A 20 -7.09 5.84 7.21
CA LYS A 20 -6.63 5.77 8.60
C LYS A 20 -6.45 7.14 9.27
N ASN A 21 -6.80 8.23 8.60
CA ASN A 21 -6.64 9.62 9.07
C ASN A 21 -5.20 9.96 9.53
N LEU A 22 -4.19 9.35 8.89
CA LEU A 22 -2.79 9.59 9.23
C LEU A 22 -2.19 10.66 8.32
N SER A 23 -1.43 11.58 8.90
CA SER A 23 -0.55 12.46 8.12
C SER A 23 0.68 11.69 7.65
N GLN A 24 1.37 12.18 6.62
CA GLN A 24 2.64 11.58 6.18
C GLN A 24 3.67 11.53 7.31
N GLN A 25 3.70 12.55 8.19
CA GLN A 25 4.61 12.58 9.34
C GLN A 25 4.24 11.53 10.39
N ALA A 26 2.94 11.35 10.68
CA ALA A 26 2.49 10.31 11.60
C ALA A 26 2.81 8.91 11.07
N THR A 27 2.59 8.65 9.78
CA THR A 27 2.96 7.37 9.14
C THR A 27 4.47 7.14 9.20
N ALA A 28 5.28 8.16 8.89
CA ALA A 28 6.73 8.06 8.91
C ALA A 28 7.27 7.68 10.31
N ALA A 29 6.70 8.29 11.35
CA ALA A 29 7.10 8.06 12.73
C ALA A 29 6.87 6.61 13.19
N ARG A 30 5.81 5.95 12.71
CA ARG A 30 5.49 4.54 13.07
C ARG A 30 6.57 3.55 12.65
N VAL A 31 7.35 3.86 11.62
CA VAL A 31 8.33 2.94 11.02
C VAL A 31 9.73 3.55 10.90
N GLY A 32 9.98 4.64 11.63
CA GLY A 32 11.31 5.24 11.78
C GLY A 32 11.90 5.79 10.47
N VAL A 33 11.07 6.38 9.60
CA VAL A 33 11.53 7.04 8.37
C VAL A 33 11.26 8.54 8.41
N LYS A 34 11.81 9.29 7.44
CA LYS A 34 11.53 10.73 7.30
C LYS A 34 10.16 10.92 6.63
N GLN A 35 9.42 11.98 7.00
CA GLN A 35 8.17 12.35 6.30
C GLN A 35 8.41 12.56 4.79
N ALA A 36 9.55 13.15 4.41
CA ALA A 36 9.96 13.29 3.02
C ALA A 36 10.06 11.93 2.27
N THR A 37 10.38 10.84 2.96
CA THR A 37 10.38 9.49 2.37
C THR A 37 8.96 9.06 2.01
N VAL A 38 7.98 9.33 2.87
CA VAL A 38 6.55 9.07 2.60
C VAL A 38 6.07 9.94 1.44
N SER A 39 6.38 11.24 1.47
CA SER A 39 6.01 12.15 0.38
C SER A 39 6.64 11.75 -0.96
N SER A 40 7.91 11.35 -0.95
CA SER A 40 8.60 10.89 -2.17
C SER A 40 7.97 9.61 -2.69
N PHE A 41 7.56 8.68 -1.82
CA PHE A 41 6.84 7.48 -2.25
C PHE A 41 5.49 7.83 -2.90
N GLU A 42 4.74 8.77 -2.29
CA GLU A 42 3.42 9.15 -2.79
C GLU A 42 3.45 9.93 -4.11
N ASN A 43 4.50 10.73 -4.36
CA ASN A 43 4.59 11.60 -5.53
C ASN A 43 5.54 11.07 -6.62
N HIS A 44 6.56 10.29 -6.26
CA HIS A 44 7.62 9.77 -7.13
C HIS A 44 7.93 8.29 -6.81
N PRO A 45 6.94 7.39 -6.98
CA PRO A 45 7.07 5.99 -6.59
C PRO A 45 8.10 5.21 -7.41
N GLU A 46 8.45 5.64 -8.61
CA GLU A 46 9.32 4.94 -9.55
C GLU A 46 10.77 4.75 -9.04
N LYS A 47 11.22 5.61 -8.12
CA LYS A 47 12.55 5.50 -7.47
C LYS A 47 12.47 4.97 -6.04
N SER A 48 11.28 4.57 -5.58
CA SER A 48 11.10 4.10 -4.22
C SER A 48 11.73 2.73 -4.02
N ARG A 49 12.45 2.57 -2.91
CA ARG A 49 13.01 1.28 -2.51
C ARG A 49 11.88 0.36 -2.06
N ILE A 50 12.00 -0.93 -2.36
CA ILE A 50 11.09 -1.97 -1.86
C ILE A 50 11.05 -1.99 -0.33
N GLU A 51 12.16 -1.69 0.34
CA GLU A 51 12.20 -1.52 1.80
C GLU A 51 11.24 -0.42 2.29
N THR A 52 11.18 0.72 1.60
CA THR A 52 10.25 1.81 1.92
C THR A 52 8.81 1.37 1.74
N LEU A 53 8.52 0.65 0.65
CA LEU A 53 7.19 0.08 0.41
C LEU A 53 6.75 -0.80 1.60
N PHE A 54 7.57 -1.76 2.03
CA PHE A 54 7.20 -2.65 3.14
C PHE A 54 7.10 -1.92 4.49
N LYS A 55 7.93 -0.90 4.73
CA LYS A 55 7.75 -0.03 5.90
C LYS A 55 6.40 0.69 5.86
N LEU A 56 5.99 1.23 4.72
CA LEU A 56 4.68 1.89 4.59
C LEU A 56 3.52 0.93 4.75
N LEU A 57 3.62 -0.27 4.16
CA LEU A 57 2.62 -1.33 4.35
C LEU A 57 2.48 -1.68 5.83
N SER A 58 3.60 -1.90 6.53
CA SER A 58 3.60 -2.15 7.97
C SER A 58 3.01 -1.00 8.79
N ALA A 59 3.37 0.26 8.49
CA ALA A 59 2.84 1.44 9.18
C ALA A 59 1.31 1.58 9.07
N LEU A 60 0.74 1.04 8.00
CA LEU A 60 -0.67 1.12 7.63
C LEU A 60 -1.41 -0.21 7.83
N ASP A 61 -0.80 -1.22 8.44
CA ASP A 61 -1.37 -2.56 8.64
C ASP A 61 -1.90 -3.18 7.33
N LEU A 62 -1.12 -3.09 6.27
CA LEU A 62 -1.42 -3.64 4.94
C LEU A 62 -0.49 -4.81 4.62
N GLU A 63 -0.97 -5.71 3.78
CA GLU A 63 -0.15 -6.77 3.17
C GLU A 63 -0.10 -6.64 1.64
N LEU A 64 0.97 -7.16 1.04
CA LEU A 64 1.10 -7.25 -0.41
C LEU A 64 0.86 -8.69 -0.86
N ARG A 65 -0.12 -8.88 -1.75
CA ARG A 65 -0.35 -10.15 -2.44
C ARG A 65 0.07 -10.04 -3.90
N VAL A 66 0.85 -11.02 -4.37
CA VAL A 66 1.19 -11.17 -5.79
C VAL A 66 0.33 -12.28 -6.36
N VAL A 67 -0.39 -11.99 -7.44
CA VAL A 67 -1.34 -12.91 -8.08
C VAL A 67 -1.11 -12.93 -9.59
N GLU A 68 -1.52 -14.02 -10.25
CA GLU A 68 -1.48 -14.09 -11.71
C GLU A 68 -2.42 -13.07 -12.35
N ARG A 69 -2.01 -12.50 -13.48
CA ARG A 69 -2.82 -11.53 -14.21
C ARG A 69 -4.07 -12.22 -14.76
N GLY A 70 -5.24 -11.78 -14.31
CA GLY A 70 -6.52 -12.34 -14.76
C GLY A 70 -6.99 -13.53 -13.94
N ALA A 71 -6.25 -13.91 -12.88
CA ALA A 71 -6.77 -14.84 -11.90
C ALA A 71 -8.09 -14.33 -11.31
N PRO A 72 -9.08 -15.21 -11.10
CA PRO A 72 -10.30 -14.83 -10.38
C PRO A 72 -9.93 -14.37 -8.97
N ASP A 73 -10.56 -13.29 -8.50
CA ASP A 73 -10.40 -12.84 -7.12
C ASP A 73 -10.85 -13.97 -6.20
N SER A 74 -9.90 -14.70 -5.60
CA SER A 74 -10.17 -15.83 -4.72
C SER A 74 -10.82 -15.42 -3.39
N ALA A 75 -11.14 -14.13 -3.23
CA ALA A 75 -11.78 -13.55 -2.05
C ALA A 75 -13.28 -13.89 -1.92
N ASN A 76 -13.89 -14.53 -2.93
CA ASN A 76 -15.25 -15.06 -2.86
C ASN A 76 -15.29 -16.59 -2.66
N GLY A 77 -14.31 -17.15 -1.94
CA GLY A 77 -14.41 -18.52 -1.46
C GLY A 77 -15.40 -18.58 -0.29
N TRP A 78 -16.52 -19.25 -0.50
CA TRP A 78 -17.54 -19.68 0.48
C TRP A 78 -18.64 -18.67 0.85
N SER A 79 -19.65 -18.56 -0.02
CA SER A 79 -21.04 -18.42 0.44
C SER A 79 -21.64 -19.83 0.53
N GLU A 80 -21.41 -20.50 1.66
CA GLU A 80 -22.19 -21.70 2.01
C GLU A 80 -23.64 -21.25 2.31
N GLU A 81 -24.48 -21.24 1.29
CA GLU A 81 -25.92 -21.31 1.45
C GLU A 81 -26.33 -22.75 1.15
N TRP A 82 -26.43 -23.54 2.23
CA TRP A 82 -27.23 -24.74 2.47
C TRP A 82 -27.85 -25.43 1.23
#